data_AF-A0AA40KYI2-F1
#
_entry.id   AF-A0AA40KYI2-F1
#
_cell.length_a   1.000
_cell.length_b   1.000
_cell.length_c   1.000
_cell.angle_alpha   90.00
_cell.angle_beta   90.00
_cell.angle_gamma   90.00
#
_symmetry.space_group_name_H-M   'P 1'
#
loop_
_entity.id
_entity.type
_entity.pdbx_description
1 polymer ?
#
loop_
_entity_poly.entity_id
_entity_poly.type
_entity_poly.pdbx_seq_one_letter_code
_entity_poly.pdbx_strand_id
1 'polypeptide(L)'
;MNHCNVRGSEAYCGDSAHILLNEQIGAAQIAGINLRSLRNNIDGTFDLCELQSKLRHRDHEPISKLVLVKNTIDGKIVPQSWLKELVSFCKKYNLKLHMDEAKLWNASVGSGIPAKEIVSGFGSVTFCLSKGLGT
;
A
#
# COMPACT_ATOMS: atom_id res chain seq x y z
N MET A 1 -10.12 2.86 -11.15
CA MET A 1 -9.44 1.96 -10.18
C MET A 1 -10.38 1.82 -8.98
N ASN A 2 -10.58 0.63 -8.38
CA ASN A 2 -11.69 0.40 -7.43
C ASN A 2 -11.72 1.40 -6.25
N HIS A 3 -10.56 1.73 -5.68
CA HIS A 3 -10.45 2.67 -4.55
C HIS A 3 -10.38 4.15 -4.94
N CYS A 4 -9.92 4.44 -6.16
CA CYS A 4 -9.80 5.80 -6.70
C CYS A 4 -10.81 5.96 -7.84
N ASN A 5 -12.02 6.35 -7.47
CA ASN A 5 -13.17 6.46 -8.36
C ASN A 5 -13.28 7.81 -9.09
N VAL A 6 -12.35 8.74 -8.86
CA VAL A 6 -12.30 10.05 -9.49
C VAL A 6 -10.88 10.38 -9.98
N ARG A 7 -10.75 11.02 -11.14
CA ARG A 7 -9.46 11.55 -11.62
C ARG A 7 -8.99 12.67 -10.69
N GLY A 8 -7.68 12.81 -10.51
CA GLY A 8 -7.11 13.71 -9.52
C GLY A 8 -7.07 13.12 -8.09
N SER A 9 -7.43 11.84 -7.92
CA SER A 9 -7.15 11.12 -6.67
C SER A 9 -5.65 11.01 -6.43
N GLU A 10 -5.23 11.05 -5.18
CA GLU A 10 -3.86 10.79 -4.73
C GLU A 10 -3.79 9.48 -3.96
N ALA A 11 -2.80 8.66 -4.33
CA ALA A 11 -2.46 7.42 -3.64
C ALA A 11 -1.04 7.53 -3.07
N TYR A 12 -0.88 7.07 -1.83
CA TYR A 12 0.38 7.07 -1.11
C TYR A 12 1.00 5.69 -1.13
N CYS A 13 2.30 5.61 -1.41
CA CYS A 13 3.05 4.36 -1.42
C CYS A 13 4.49 4.61 -0.96
N GLY A 14 5.18 3.53 -0.61
CA GLY A 14 6.63 3.58 -0.40
C GLY A 14 7.39 3.92 -1.68
N ASP A 15 8.54 4.58 -1.58
CA ASP A 15 9.42 4.94 -2.70
C ASP A 15 10.04 3.72 -3.42
N SER A 16 10.00 2.55 -2.79
CA SER A 16 10.39 1.25 -3.38
C SER A 16 9.21 0.44 -3.95
N ALA A 17 8.01 1.01 -4.01
CA ALA A 17 6.81 0.30 -4.48
C ALA A 17 6.85 -0.01 -5.99
N HIS A 18 6.34 -1.18 -6.38
CA HIS A 18 6.34 -1.64 -7.77
C HIS A 18 5.48 -0.75 -8.67
N ILE A 19 4.31 -0.33 -8.20
CA ILE A 19 3.43 0.64 -8.86
C ILE A 19 4.12 1.96 -9.23
N LEU A 20 5.12 2.37 -8.44
CA LEU A 20 5.89 3.58 -8.68
C LEU A 20 7.04 3.34 -9.66
N LEU A 21 7.77 2.24 -9.50
CA LEU A 21 9.05 2.00 -10.19
C LEU A 21 8.94 1.19 -11.49
N ASN A 22 8.04 0.22 -11.56
CA ASN A 22 8.07 -0.87 -12.55
C ASN A 22 6.77 -1.04 -13.34
N GLU A 23 5.80 -0.13 -13.18
CA GLU A 23 4.50 -0.19 -13.88
C GLU A 23 4.33 0.91 -14.92
N GLN A 24 5.45 1.48 -15.38
CA GLN A 24 5.47 2.54 -16.41
C GLN A 24 4.55 3.73 -16.08
N ILE A 25 4.34 3.99 -14.79
CA ILE A 25 3.48 5.08 -14.30
C ILE A 25 2.01 4.89 -14.77
N GLY A 26 1.57 3.65 -15.00
CA GLY A 26 0.23 3.34 -15.51
C GLY A 26 -0.91 3.91 -14.66
N ALA A 27 -0.73 3.98 -13.33
CA ALA A 27 -1.69 4.61 -12.43
C ALA A 27 -1.97 6.09 -12.77
N ALA A 28 -0.92 6.86 -13.09
CA ALA A 28 -1.10 8.26 -13.47
C ALA A 28 -1.58 8.37 -14.92
N GLN A 29 -0.97 7.62 -15.85
CA GLN A 29 -1.26 7.70 -17.28
C GLN A 29 -2.71 7.31 -17.61
N ILE A 30 -3.19 6.18 -17.08
CA ILE A 30 -4.48 5.61 -17.47
C ILE A 30 -5.58 6.11 -16.54
N ALA A 31 -5.36 6.00 -15.22
CA ALA A 31 -6.37 6.28 -14.22
C ALA A 31 -6.38 7.75 -13.73
N GLY A 32 -5.39 8.57 -14.10
CA GLY A 32 -5.29 9.96 -13.65
C GLY A 32 -5.09 10.07 -12.14
N ILE A 33 -4.33 9.15 -11.55
CA ILE A 33 -4.03 9.12 -10.12
C ILE A 33 -2.64 9.70 -9.89
N ASN A 34 -2.54 10.64 -8.97
CA ASN A 34 -1.24 11.11 -8.49
C ASN A 34 -0.64 10.07 -7.53
N LEU A 35 0.59 9.64 -7.77
CA LEU A 35 1.33 8.80 -6.84
C LEU A 35 2.23 9.68 -5.98
N ARG A 36 2.02 9.63 -4.67
CA ARG A 36 2.85 10.35 -3.69
C ARG A 36 3.69 9.35 -2.91
N SER A 37 5.01 9.39 -3.12
CA SER A 37 5.92 8.52 -2.42
C SER A 37 6.21 8.97 -0.98
N LEU A 38 6.46 7.98 -0.12
CA LEU A 38 6.96 8.07 1.24
C LEU A 38 8.27 7.31 1.30
N ARG A 39 9.25 7.80 2.07
CA ARG A 39 10.51 7.09 2.20
C ARG A 39 10.28 5.78 2.93
N ASN A 40 10.68 4.65 2.33
CA ASN A 40 10.64 3.39 3.04
C ASN A 40 11.74 3.33 4.11
N ASN A 41 11.36 2.79 5.26
CA ASN A 41 12.30 2.32 6.28
C ASN A 41 12.95 1.01 5.83
N ILE A 42 14.05 0.64 6.48
CA ILE A 42 14.82 -0.57 6.15
C ILE A 42 13.97 -1.85 6.30
N ASP A 43 13.00 -1.86 7.19
CA ASP A 43 12.08 -2.98 7.45
C ASP A 43 10.87 -3.03 6.49
N GLY A 44 10.80 -2.09 5.53
CA GLY A 44 9.71 -2.01 4.55
C GLY A 44 8.54 -1.12 4.96
N THR A 45 8.52 -0.62 6.20
CA THR A 45 7.51 0.33 6.67
C THR A 45 7.77 1.74 6.11
N PHE A 46 6.92 2.71 6.48
CA PHE A 46 7.18 4.14 6.31
C PHE A 46 6.56 4.90 7.49
N ASP A 47 6.99 6.15 7.69
CA ASP A 47 6.52 6.98 8.81
C ASP A 47 5.06 7.44 8.60
N LEU A 48 4.20 7.11 9.57
CA LEU A 48 2.80 7.52 9.56
C LEU A 48 2.62 9.01 9.87
N CYS A 49 3.56 9.63 10.59
CA CYS A 49 3.58 11.08 10.80
C CYS A 49 3.88 11.81 9.48
N GLU A 50 4.86 11.30 8.72
CA GLU A 50 5.15 11.81 7.37
C GLU A 50 3.94 11.64 6.45
N LEU A 51 3.30 10.47 6.44
CA LEU A 51 2.07 10.25 5.67
C LEU A 51 0.98 11.26 6.07
N GLN A 52 0.75 11.47 7.36
CA GLN A 52 -0.24 12.45 7.85
C GLN A 52 0.06 13.85 7.33
N SER A 53 1.33 14.28 7.39
CA SER A 53 1.74 15.61 6.92
C SER A 53 1.53 15.83 5.42
N LYS A 54 1.46 14.73 4.65
CA LYS A 54 1.29 14.74 3.19
C LYS A 54 -0.18 14.65 2.75
N LEU A 55 -1.11 14.42 3.67
CA LEU A 55 -2.54 14.40 3.35
C LEU A 55 -3.04 15.78 2.89
N ARG A 56 -3.94 15.78 1.92
CA ARG A 56 -4.47 16.94 1.21
C ARG A 56 -5.90 17.21 1.66
N HIS A 57 -6.22 18.49 1.80
CA HIS A 57 -7.49 18.94 2.37
C HIS A 57 -8.09 20.15 1.64
N ARG A 58 -7.39 20.72 0.65
CA ARG A 58 -7.85 21.90 -0.09
C ARG A 58 -8.44 21.51 -1.44
N ASP A 59 -9.42 22.29 -1.91
CA ASP A 59 -10.21 21.97 -3.12
C ASP A 59 -9.41 21.98 -4.44
N HIS A 60 -8.26 22.66 -4.46
CA HIS A 60 -7.35 22.70 -5.61
C HIS A 60 -6.25 21.62 -5.55
N GLU A 61 -6.22 20.80 -4.50
CA GLU A 61 -5.23 19.73 -4.32
C GLU A 61 -5.76 18.39 -4.85
N PRO A 62 -4.86 17.45 -5.19
CA PRO A 62 -5.26 16.06 -5.39
C PRO A 62 -6.00 15.50 -4.17
N ILE A 63 -6.97 14.63 -4.41
CA ILE A 63 -7.84 14.12 -3.35
C ILE A 63 -7.18 12.90 -2.69
N SER A 64 -6.74 13.03 -1.44
CA SER A 64 -6.21 11.89 -0.67
C SER A 64 -7.23 10.76 -0.58
N LYS A 65 -6.91 9.58 -1.15
CA LYS A 65 -7.86 8.47 -1.23
C LYS A 65 -7.31 7.13 -0.79
N LEU A 66 -6.06 6.80 -1.10
CA LEU A 66 -5.56 5.44 -1.03
C LEU A 66 -4.16 5.37 -0.42
N VAL A 67 -3.92 4.39 0.43
CA VAL A 67 -2.57 3.98 0.84
C VAL A 67 -2.30 2.57 0.31
N LEU A 68 -1.10 2.37 -0.21
CA LEU A 68 -0.60 1.14 -0.82
C LEU A 68 0.58 0.63 0.02
N VAL A 69 0.52 -0.65 0.41
CA VAL A 69 1.61 -1.33 1.11
C VAL A 69 1.98 -2.61 0.39
N LYS A 70 3.28 -2.86 0.27
CA LYS A 70 3.82 -4.10 -0.27
C LYS A 70 4.25 -5.01 0.87
N ASN A 71 3.79 -6.26 0.90
CA ASN A 71 4.24 -7.27 1.85
C ASN A 71 4.30 -8.67 1.19
N THR A 72 5.46 -9.29 1.01
CA THR A 72 6.81 -8.85 1.42
C THR A 72 7.43 -7.82 0.48
N ILE A 73 8.39 -7.06 1.00
CA ILE A 73 9.16 -6.07 0.24
C ILE A 73 10.64 -6.44 0.29
N ASP A 74 11.24 -6.70 -0.87
CA ASP A 74 12.61 -7.23 -1.02
C ASP A 74 12.92 -8.42 -0.10
N GLY A 75 11.93 -9.31 0.06
CA GLY A 75 12.03 -10.51 0.91
C GLY A 75 11.76 -10.25 2.40
N LYS A 76 11.58 -9.00 2.82
CA LYS A 76 11.29 -8.63 4.21
C LYS A 76 9.79 -8.65 4.48
N ILE A 77 9.43 -9.21 5.62
CA ILE A 77 8.06 -9.22 6.12
C ILE A 77 7.83 -7.93 6.89
N VAL A 78 6.84 -7.14 6.47
CA VAL A 78 6.46 -5.92 7.18
C VAL A 78 5.89 -6.28 8.55
N PRO A 79 6.30 -5.62 9.65
CA PRO A 79 5.81 -5.92 11.00
C PRO A 79 4.28 -5.86 11.12
N GLN A 80 3.66 -6.89 11.70
CA GLN A 80 2.21 -6.95 11.86
C GLN A 80 1.67 -5.84 12.78
N SER A 81 2.44 -5.41 13.79
CA SER A 81 2.09 -4.27 14.65
C SER A 81 1.90 -3.00 13.82
N TRP A 82 2.84 -2.71 12.92
CA TRP A 82 2.77 -1.55 12.04
C TRP A 82 1.60 -1.64 11.05
N LEU A 83 1.31 -2.83 10.51
CA LEU A 83 0.12 -3.03 9.67
C LEU A 83 -1.17 -2.68 10.41
N LYS A 84 -1.29 -3.06 11.70
CA LYS A 84 -2.44 -2.71 12.54
C LYS A 84 -2.53 -1.20 12.82
N GLU A 85 -1.39 -0.55 13.04
CA GLU A 85 -1.31 0.91 13.18
C GLU A 85 -1.75 1.61 11.91
N LEU A 86 -1.28 1.15 10.74
CA LEU A 86 -1.66 1.70 9.46
C LEU A 86 -3.15 1.50 9.15
N VAL A 87 -3.72 0.35 9.48
CA VAL A 87 -5.18 0.11 9.36
C VAL A 87 -5.95 1.13 10.19
N SER A 88 -5.50 1.36 11.43
CA SER A 88 -6.12 2.33 12.34
C SER A 88 -5.99 3.76 11.82
N PHE A 89 -4.81 4.10 11.28
CA PHE A 89 -4.54 5.37 10.62
C PHE A 89 -5.48 5.61 9.43
N CYS A 90 -5.57 4.64 8.51
CA CYS A 90 -6.40 4.78 7.31
C CYS A 90 -7.89 4.94 7.67
N LYS A 91 -8.37 4.19 8.69
CA LYS A 91 -9.73 4.37 9.22
C LYS A 91 -9.95 5.77 9.77
N LYS A 92 -9.01 6.30 10.56
CA LYS A 92 -9.09 7.65 11.16
C LYS A 92 -9.21 8.75 10.11
N TYR A 93 -8.44 8.65 9.02
CA TYR A 93 -8.39 9.67 7.95
C TYR A 93 -9.27 9.32 6.74
N ASN A 94 -10.16 8.34 6.86
CA ASN A 94 -11.06 7.89 5.79
C ASN A 94 -10.34 7.54 4.46
N LEU A 95 -9.16 6.94 4.57
CA LEU A 95 -8.38 6.46 3.43
C LEU A 95 -8.69 4.98 3.17
N LYS A 96 -8.72 4.60 1.91
CA LYS A 96 -8.71 3.19 1.50
C LYS A 96 -7.30 2.63 1.68
N LEU A 97 -7.22 1.33 1.91
CA LEU A 97 -5.95 0.63 2.11
C LEU A 97 -5.91 -0.61 1.22
N HIS A 98 -4.84 -0.72 0.43
CA HIS A 98 -4.59 -1.86 -0.47
C HIS A 98 -3.23 -2.49 -0.16
N MET A 99 -3.20 -3.83 -0.12
CA MET A 99 -1.95 -4.58 -0.09
C MET A 99 -1.60 -5.00 -1.51
N ASP A 100 -0.50 -4.46 -2.03
CA ASP A 100 -0.05 -4.64 -3.41
C ASP A 100 1.05 -5.70 -3.51
N GLU A 101 1.04 -6.43 -4.64
CA GLU A 101 2.00 -7.46 -5.01
C GLU A 101 2.36 -8.44 -3.88
N ALA A 102 1.39 -8.80 -3.04
CA ALA A 102 1.68 -9.51 -1.82
C ALA A 102 2.25 -10.90 -2.14
N LYS A 103 3.47 -11.16 -1.69
CA LYS A 103 3.94 -12.54 -1.44
C LYS A 103 3.30 -13.03 -0.13
N LEU A 104 1.97 -12.97 -0.07
CA LEU A 104 1.17 -13.08 1.16
C LEU A 104 1.42 -14.40 1.87
N TRP A 105 1.52 -15.50 1.12
CA TRP A 105 1.79 -16.81 1.66
C TRP A 105 3.21 -16.95 2.19
N ASN A 106 4.20 -16.35 1.52
CA ASN A 106 5.57 -16.28 2.05
C ASN A 106 5.62 -15.47 3.36
N ALA A 107 4.89 -14.35 3.43
CA ALA A 107 4.77 -13.58 4.66
C ALA A 107 4.08 -14.39 5.77
N SER A 108 3.02 -15.13 5.44
CA SER A 108 2.29 -15.98 6.38
C SER A 108 3.17 -17.10 6.94
N VAL A 109 3.85 -17.86 6.07
CA VAL A 109 4.76 -18.93 6.49
C VAL A 109 5.95 -18.37 7.27
N GLY A 110 6.58 -17.29 6.78
CA GLY A 110 7.78 -16.73 7.41
C GLY A 110 7.52 -16.01 8.74
N SER A 111 6.30 -15.54 9.00
CA SER A 111 5.93 -14.92 10.29
C SER A 111 5.18 -15.86 11.23
N GLY A 112 4.69 -17.01 10.74
CA GLY A 112 3.78 -17.87 11.49
C GLY A 112 2.37 -17.28 11.69
N ILE A 113 2.06 -16.14 11.09
CA ILE A 113 0.76 -15.47 11.21
C ILE A 113 -0.15 -15.92 10.05
N PRO A 114 -1.41 -16.32 10.30
CA PRO A 114 -2.33 -16.68 9.23
C PRO A 114 -2.51 -15.55 8.22
N ALA A 115 -2.54 -15.86 6.93
CA ALA A 115 -2.72 -14.87 5.86
C ALA A 115 -3.95 -13.96 6.08
N LYS A 116 -5.06 -14.53 6.59
CA LYS A 116 -6.28 -13.80 6.97
C LYS A 116 -6.02 -12.71 8.01
N GLU A 117 -5.14 -12.97 8.97
CA GLU A 117 -4.79 -12.01 10.01
C GLU A 117 -3.86 -10.92 9.48
N ILE A 118 -2.90 -11.28 8.62
CA ILE A 118 -1.98 -10.33 7.98
C ILE A 118 -2.75 -9.24 7.23
N VAL A 119 -3.76 -9.62 6.46
CA VAL A 119 -4.55 -8.70 5.63
C VAL A 119 -5.80 -8.15 6.34
N SER A 120 -5.94 -8.40 7.64
CA SER A 120 -7.09 -7.95 8.39
C SER A 120 -7.20 -6.41 8.37
N GLY A 121 -8.33 -5.90 7.90
CA GLY A 121 -8.58 -4.46 7.78
C GLY A 121 -8.19 -3.83 6.45
N PHE A 122 -7.59 -4.58 5.52
CA PHE A 122 -7.35 -4.12 4.15
C PHE A 122 -8.65 -4.14 3.33
N GLY A 123 -8.83 -3.13 2.47
CA GLY A 123 -9.99 -3.03 1.58
C GLY A 123 -9.87 -3.91 0.34
N SER A 124 -8.65 -4.21 -0.10
CA SER A 124 -8.36 -5.23 -1.11
C SER A 124 -6.91 -5.68 -1.02
N VAL A 125 -6.62 -6.84 -1.61
CA VAL A 125 -5.29 -7.44 -1.65
C VAL A 125 -5.05 -8.00 -3.04
N THR A 126 -3.85 -7.78 -3.58
CA THR A 126 -3.35 -8.47 -4.76
C THR A 126 -2.25 -9.42 -4.32
N PHE A 127 -2.28 -10.67 -4.77
CA PHE A 127 -1.19 -11.63 -4.58
C PHE A 127 -0.91 -12.34 -5.90
N CYS A 128 0.33 -12.78 -6.09
CA CYS A 128 0.79 -13.32 -7.36
C CYS A 128 0.85 -14.85 -7.33
N LEU A 129 0.20 -15.50 -8.29
CA LEU A 129 0.23 -16.96 -8.47
C LEU A 129 1.42 -17.46 -9.28
N SER A 130 2.00 -16.62 -10.15
CA SER A 130 3.10 -16.97 -11.05
C SER A 130 4.50 -16.75 -10.46
N LYS A 131 4.60 -16.49 -9.15
CA LYS A 131 5.87 -16.41 -8.39
C LYS A 131 6.06 -17.72 -7.62
N GLY A 132 6.37 -17.65 -6.32
CA GLY A 132 6.66 -18.84 -5.49
C GLY A 132 5.49 -19.76 -5.17
N LEU A 133 4.32 -19.57 -5.80
CA LEU A 133 3.15 -20.47 -5.69
C LEU A 133 2.95 -21.36 -6.92
N GLY A 134 3.58 -21.04 -8.05
CA GLY A 134 3.39 -21.73 -9.33
C GLY A 134 4.51 -22.69 -9.68
N THR A 135 5.34 -23.04 -8.70
CA THR A 135 6.47 -23.97 -8.81
C THR A 135 6.20 -25.24 -8.04
#